data_AF-A0A3L6JSZ3-F1
#
_entry.id   AF-A0A3L6JSZ3-F1
#
_cell.length_a   1.000
_cell.length_b   1.000
_cell.length_c   1.000
_cell.angle_alpha   90.00
_cell.angle_beta   90.00
_cell.angle_gamma   90.00
#
_symmetry.space_group_name_H-M   'P 1'
#
loop_
_entity.id
_entity.type
_entity.pdbx_description
1 polymer ?
#
loop_
_entity_poly.entity_id
_entity_poly.type
_entity_poly.pdbx_seq_one_letter_code
_entity_poly.pdbx_strand_id
1 'polypeptide(L)'
;MDPLVQFLFVVGVTVAAVFNYFLNLAPGSEPQDFEVLHVGSGVRCDCFLNTLILGGIVALAVVLSSSAFSSRMELYVYSFLSFALVTLAGIIGRLRRHREWQEMEGVLERVLPEDDEGLIGASFDDEDEEDDSWEYYDES
;
A
#
# COMPACT_ATOMS: atom_id res chain seq x y z
N MET A 1 -18.22 26.27 18.66
CA MET A 1 -17.93 26.58 17.23
C MET A 1 -19.12 27.29 16.58
N ASP A 2 -18.87 28.25 15.68
CA ASP A 2 -19.92 28.88 14.85
C ASP A 2 -20.50 27.84 13.86
N PRO A 3 -21.83 27.79 13.64
CA PRO A 3 -22.45 26.83 12.73
C PRO A 3 -21.89 26.86 11.30
N LEU A 4 -21.47 28.04 10.79
CA LEU A 4 -20.84 28.15 9.48
C LEU A 4 -19.50 27.40 9.45
N VAL A 5 -18.69 27.58 10.49
CA VAL A 5 -17.38 26.92 10.61
C VAL A 5 -17.59 25.42 10.74
N GLN A 6 -18.58 24.99 11.54
CA GLN A 6 -18.90 23.57 11.71
C GLN A 6 -19.30 22.92 10.39
N PHE A 7 -20.12 23.60 9.59
CA PHE A 7 -20.49 23.15 8.25
C PHE A 7 -19.27 23.01 7.34
N LEU A 8 -18.42 24.03 7.27
CA LEU A 8 -17.19 23.99 6.47
C LEU A 8 -16.23 22.89 6.92
N PHE A 9 -16.13 22.65 8.23
CA PHE A 9 -15.32 21.57 8.78
C PHE A 9 -15.84 20.20 8.33
N VAL A 10 -17.14 19.94 8.45
CA VAL A 10 -17.74 18.67 8.03
C VAL A 10 -17.54 18.46 6.53
N VAL A 11 -17.74 19.48 5.70
CA VAL A 11 -17.49 19.40 4.25
C VAL A 11 -16.02 19.10 3.97
N GLY A 12 -15.09 19.81 4.61
CA GLY A 12 -13.65 19.62 4.43
C GLY A 12 -13.18 18.21 4.81
N VAL A 13 -13.61 17.70 5.97
CA VAL A 13 -13.29 16.32 6.41
C VAL A 13 -13.90 15.30 5.46
N THR A 14 -15.13 15.52 4.98
CA THR A 14 -15.79 14.62 4.03
C THR A 14 -15.03 14.56 2.71
N VAL A 15 -14.64 15.71 2.15
CA VAL A 15 -13.85 15.79 0.92
C VAL A 15 -12.49 15.10 1.11
N ALA A 16 -11.81 15.34 2.22
CA ALA A 16 -10.53 14.69 2.53
C ALA A 16 -10.66 13.18 2.68
N ALA A 17 -11.73 12.70 3.33
CA ALA A 17 -12.01 11.27 3.49
C ALA A 17 -12.29 10.59 2.14
N VAL A 18 -13.12 11.22 1.29
CA VAL A 18 -13.43 10.72 -0.06
C VAL A 18 -12.16 10.70 -0.93
N PHE A 19 -11.36 11.77 -0.86
CA PHE A 19 -10.08 11.82 -1.56
C PHE A 19 -9.12 10.73 -1.10
N ASN A 20 -8.96 10.53 0.22
CA ASN A 20 -8.11 9.48 0.78
C ASN A 20 -8.62 8.08 0.39
N TYR A 21 -9.93 7.86 0.37
CA TYR A 21 -10.54 6.63 -0.12
C TYR A 21 -10.14 6.36 -1.58
N PHE A 22 -10.34 7.31 -2.48
CA PHE A 22 -10.04 7.13 -3.91
C PHE A 22 -8.55 7.01 -4.19
N LEU A 23 -7.69 7.75 -3.48
CA LEU A 23 -6.24 7.60 -3.60
C LEU A 23 -5.79 6.19 -3.24
N ASN A 24 -6.36 5.59 -2.18
CA ASN A 24 -6.03 4.23 -1.78
C ASN A 24 -6.80 3.15 -2.54
N LEU A 25 -7.72 3.55 -3.43
CA LEU A 25 -8.40 2.69 -4.38
C LEU A 25 -7.69 2.67 -5.75
N ALA A 26 -6.90 3.70 -6.07
CA ALA A 26 -6.32 3.90 -7.39
C ALA A 26 -5.41 2.73 -7.82
N PRO A 27 -5.46 2.32 -9.11
CA PRO A 27 -4.60 1.28 -9.65
C PRO A 27 -3.16 1.81 -9.77
N GLY A 28 -2.21 1.12 -9.14
CA GLY A 28 -0.82 1.54 -9.09
C GLY A 28 0.04 0.73 -8.11
N SER A 29 -0.59 0.01 -7.17
CA SER A 29 0.10 -1.04 -6.40
C SER A 29 0.02 -2.36 -7.18
N GLU A 30 1.17 -2.88 -7.59
CA GLU A 30 1.29 -4.19 -8.23
C GLU A 30 0.96 -5.30 -7.20
N PRO A 31 0.54 -6.50 -7.62
CA PRO A 31 0.32 -7.62 -6.70
C PRO A 31 1.61 -7.95 -5.91
N GLN A 32 2.76 -7.67 -6.51
CA GLN A 32 4.10 -7.78 -5.92
C GLN A 32 4.36 -6.78 -4.77
N ASP A 33 3.56 -5.72 -4.60
CA ASP A 33 3.59 -4.88 -3.40
C ASP A 33 2.89 -5.53 -2.19
N PHE A 34 2.13 -6.61 -2.43
CA PHE A 34 1.44 -7.42 -1.43
C PHE A 34 2.10 -8.78 -1.21
N GLU A 35 2.89 -9.26 -2.17
CA GLU A 35 3.68 -10.48 -2.08
C GLU A 35 5.11 -10.21 -1.60
N VAL A 36 5.51 -10.92 -0.55
CA VAL A 36 6.83 -10.82 0.06
C VAL A 36 7.81 -11.63 -0.78
N LEU A 37 8.25 -11.11 -1.92
CA LEU A 37 9.22 -11.81 -2.76
C LEU A 37 10.67 -11.39 -2.47
N HIS A 38 11.15 -11.74 -1.27
CA HIS A 38 12.48 -12.29 -0.99
C HIS A 38 12.63 -12.52 0.53
N VAL A 39 12.97 -13.74 0.90
CA VAL A 39 13.27 -14.15 2.27
C VAL A 39 14.54 -13.42 2.73
N GLY A 40 14.44 -12.23 3.33
CA GLY A 40 15.60 -11.62 4.00
C GLY A 40 15.64 -10.11 4.22
N SER A 41 14.88 -9.26 3.52
CA SER A 41 15.03 -7.80 3.68
C SER A 41 14.09 -7.16 4.71
N GLY A 42 13.04 -7.85 5.17
CA GLY A 42 12.22 -7.43 6.32
C GLY A 42 11.45 -6.11 6.19
N VAL A 43 11.54 -5.41 5.05
CA VAL A 43 10.84 -4.15 4.81
C VAL A 43 9.63 -4.41 3.92
N ARG A 44 8.44 -4.44 4.53
CA ARG A 44 7.16 -4.48 3.82
C ARG A 44 6.85 -3.06 3.34
N CYS A 45 6.52 -2.90 2.05
CA CYS A 45 6.08 -1.63 1.49
C CYS A 45 4.90 -1.07 2.29
N ASP A 46 5.17 -0.07 3.14
CA ASP A 46 4.47 1.19 3.42
C ASP A 46 2.94 1.30 3.28
N CYS A 47 2.29 0.16 3.41
CA CYS A 47 0.94 -0.10 2.99
C CYS A 47 -0.08 0.81 3.68
N PHE A 48 0.10 1.04 4.97
CA PHE A 48 -0.80 1.88 5.75
C PHE A 48 -0.28 3.30 5.91
N LEU A 49 0.98 3.57 5.54
CA LEU A 49 1.57 4.89 5.76
C LEU A 49 0.86 5.96 4.94
N ASN A 50 0.52 5.68 3.68
CA ASN A 50 -0.20 6.63 2.84
C ASN A 50 -1.57 7.01 3.45
N THR A 51 -2.30 6.03 4.00
CA THR A 51 -3.58 6.28 4.68
C THR A 51 -3.42 7.16 5.92
N LEU A 52 -2.31 7.02 6.64
CA LEU A 52 -1.98 7.77 7.85
C LEU A 52 -1.46 9.18 7.55
N ILE A 53 -0.69 9.37 6.46
CA ILE A 53 -0.15 10.66 6.05
C ILE A 53 -1.29 11.66 5.83
N LEU A 54 -2.30 11.27 5.04
CA LEU A 54 -3.46 12.13 4.77
C LEU A 54 -4.29 12.42 6.01
N GLY A 55 -4.53 11.42 6.86
CA GLY A 55 -5.17 11.62 8.15
C GLY A 55 -4.39 12.61 9.02
N GLY A 56 -3.07 12.46 9.09
CA GLY A 56 -2.17 13.31 9.86
C GLY A 56 -2.13 14.76 9.36
N ILE A 57 -2.10 14.97 8.04
CA ILE A 57 -2.17 16.31 7.44
C ILE A 57 -3.48 17.01 7.81
N VAL A 58 -4.61 16.30 7.74
CA VAL A 58 -5.91 16.84 8.16
C VAL A 58 -5.89 17.20 9.65
N ALA A 59 -5.40 16.30 10.51
CA ALA A 59 -5.31 16.55 11.94
C ALA A 59 -4.46 17.79 12.27
N LEU A 60 -3.30 17.94 11.59
CA LEU A 60 -2.44 19.12 11.72
C LEU A 60 -3.14 20.39 11.24
N ALA A 61 -3.85 20.36 10.11
CA ALA A 61 -4.61 21.49 9.62
C ALA A 61 -5.70 21.94 10.62
N VAL A 62 -6.36 20.98 11.29
CA VAL A 62 -7.33 21.26 12.35
C VAL A 62 -6.65 21.92 13.56
N VAL A 63 -5.48 21.42 13.98
CA VAL A 63 -4.70 22.00 15.09
C VAL A 63 -4.22 23.43 14.76
N LEU A 64 -3.76 23.67 13.52
CA LEU A 64 -3.38 25.02 13.05
C LEU A 64 -4.58 25.98 13.06
N SER A 65 -5.79 25.45 12.89
CA SER A 65 -7.05 26.20 12.95
C SER A 65 -7.60 26.37 14.37
N SER A 66 -6.75 26.26 15.40
CA SER A 66 -7.14 26.32 16.81
C SER A 66 -7.96 27.55 17.21
N SER A 67 -7.80 28.69 16.51
CA SER A 67 -8.57 29.92 16.76
C SER A 67 -10.07 29.80 16.47
N ALA A 68 -10.48 28.79 15.69
CA ALA A 68 -11.87 28.55 15.33
C ALA A 68 -12.66 27.76 16.40
N PHE A 69 -11.98 27.24 17.43
CA PHE A 69 -12.57 26.39 18.47
C PHE A 69 -12.77 27.15 19.77
N SER A 70 -13.89 26.88 20.44
CA SER A 70 -14.23 27.56 21.69
C SER A 70 -13.51 26.96 22.90
N SER A 71 -13.10 25.69 22.82
CA SER A 71 -12.35 25.01 23.87
C SER A 71 -11.24 24.10 23.33
N ARG A 72 -10.21 23.85 24.16
CA ARG A 72 -9.13 22.90 23.83
C ARG A 72 -9.63 21.46 23.71
N MET A 73 -10.60 21.08 24.54
CA MET A 73 -11.20 19.74 24.47
C MET A 73 -11.97 19.53 23.16
N GLU A 74 -12.72 20.53 22.72
CA GLU A 74 -13.41 20.51 21.42
C GLU A 74 -12.39 20.31 20.29
N LEU A 75 -11.29 21.09 20.27
CA LEU A 75 -10.21 20.94 19.29
C LEU A 75 -9.64 19.52 19.25
N TYR A 76 -9.31 18.93 20.40
CA TYR A 76 -8.74 17.57 20.45
C TYR A 76 -9.71 16.51 19.97
N VAL A 77 -11.00 16.62 20.34
CA VAL A 77 -12.03 15.67 19.90
C VAL A 77 -12.23 15.76 18.38
N TYR A 78 -12.33 16.97 17.81
CA TYR A 78 -12.49 17.15 16.38
C TYR A 78 -11.24 16.74 15.59
N SER A 79 -10.04 17.04 16.09
CA SER A 79 -8.79 16.59 15.48
C SER A 79 -8.68 15.06 15.47
N PHE A 80 -8.99 14.40 16.59
CA PHE A 80 -8.99 12.94 16.67
C PHE A 80 -10.06 12.29 15.76
N LEU A 81 -11.29 12.81 15.77
CA LEU A 81 -12.37 12.29 14.94
C LEU A 81 -12.07 12.45 13.45
N SER A 82 -11.59 13.63 13.03
CA SER A 82 -11.22 13.85 11.63
C SER A 82 -10.08 12.95 11.18
N PHE A 83 -9.03 12.80 12.01
CA PHE A 83 -7.96 11.84 11.77
C PHE A 83 -8.49 10.42 11.58
N ALA A 84 -9.31 9.94 12.51
CA ALA A 84 -9.85 8.59 12.49
C ALA A 84 -10.75 8.34 11.27
N LEU A 85 -11.65 9.27 10.95
CA LEU A 85 -12.56 9.16 9.80
C LEU A 85 -11.79 9.14 8.48
N VAL A 86 -10.86 10.06 8.28
CA VAL A 86 -10.06 10.15 7.05
C VAL A 86 -9.18 8.91 6.90
N THR A 87 -8.56 8.45 7.99
CA THR A 87 -7.71 7.24 7.97
C THR A 87 -8.53 5.99 7.67
N LEU A 88 -9.69 5.82 8.32
CA LEU A 88 -10.59 4.69 8.07
C LEU A 88 -11.07 4.66 6.62
N ALA A 89 -11.40 5.82 6.04
CA ALA A 89 -11.78 5.89 4.63
C ALA A 89 -10.65 5.40 3.71
N GLY A 90 -9.41 5.80 3.98
CA GLY A 90 -8.23 5.29 3.26
C GLY A 90 -8.04 3.77 3.43
N ILE A 91 -8.17 3.25 4.65
CA ILE A 91 -8.07 1.81 4.93
C ILE A 91 -9.14 1.03 4.17
N ILE A 92 -10.39 1.51 4.15
CA ILE A 92 -11.49 0.84 3.44
C ILE A 92 -11.23 0.80 1.94
N GLY A 93 -10.77 1.91 1.34
CA GLY A 93 -10.38 1.94 -0.08
C GLY A 93 -9.33 0.88 -0.39
N ARG A 94 -8.34 0.76 0.49
CA ARG A 94 -7.24 -0.18 0.37
C ARG A 94 -7.66 -1.64 0.50
N LEU A 95 -8.49 -1.95 1.49
CA LEU A 95 -9.04 -3.30 1.69
C LEU A 95 -9.88 -3.74 0.49
N ARG A 96 -10.64 -2.81 -0.11
CA ARG A 96 -11.41 -3.09 -1.31
C ARG A 96 -10.49 -3.41 -2.48
N ARG A 97 -9.44 -2.62 -2.69
CA ARG A 97 -8.46 -2.87 -3.76
C ARG A 97 -7.77 -4.22 -3.60
N HIS A 98 -7.42 -4.61 -2.37
CA HIS A 98 -6.81 -5.91 -2.11
C HIS A 98 -7.73 -7.07 -2.50
N ARG A 99 -9.03 -6.97 -2.21
CA ARG A 99 -10.02 -7.97 -2.65
C ARG A 99 -10.15 -8.04 -4.16
N GLU A 100 -10.18 -6.88 -4.84
CA GLU A 100 -10.23 -6.82 -6.30
C GLU A 100 -9.00 -7.50 -6.94
N TRP A 101 -7.83 -7.36 -6.34
CA TRP A 101 -6.62 -8.06 -6.78
C TRP A 101 -6.74 -9.58 -6.67
N GLN A 102 -7.21 -10.09 -5.53
CA GLN A 102 -7.43 -11.53 -5.33
C GLN A 102 -8.42 -12.12 -6.35
N GLU A 103 -9.44 -11.35 -6.72
CA GLU A 103 -10.40 -11.76 -7.74
C GLU A 103 -9.78 -11.79 -9.14
N MET A 104 -8.94 -10.81 -9.49
CA MET A 104 -8.25 -10.75 -10.78
C MET A 104 -7.17 -11.84 -10.92
N GLU A 105 -6.45 -12.14 -9.84
CA GLU A 105 -5.42 -13.19 -9.79
C GLU A 105 -6.02 -14.56 -10.17
N GLY A 106 -7.14 -14.95 -9.55
CA GLY A 106 -7.83 -16.19 -9.90
C GLY A 106 -8.47 -16.22 -11.30
N VAL A 107 -8.59 -15.08 -11.98
CA VAL A 107 -8.96 -15.03 -13.41
C VAL A 107 -7.72 -15.16 -14.28
N LEU A 108 -6.62 -14.51 -13.89
CA LEU A 108 -5.35 -14.57 -14.62
C LEU A 108 -4.79 -16.00 -14.64
N GLU A 109 -4.81 -16.71 -13.51
CA GLU A 109 -4.40 -18.12 -13.37
C GLU A 109 -5.20 -19.07 -14.28
N ARG A 110 -6.44 -18.71 -14.64
CA ARG A 110 -7.26 -19.50 -15.58
C ARG A 110 -6.95 -19.21 -17.05
N VAL A 111 -6.45 -18.01 -17.35
CA VAL A 111 -6.17 -17.55 -18.72
C VAL A 111 -4.73 -17.87 -19.12
N LEU A 112 -3.81 -17.79 -18.17
CA LEU A 112 -2.47 -18.34 -18.24
C LEU A 112 -2.39 -19.45 -17.20
N PRO A 113 -2.80 -20.70 -17.52
CA PRO A 113 -2.45 -21.82 -16.68
C PRO A 113 -0.93 -21.79 -16.50
N GLU A 114 -0.48 -21.78 -15.25
CA GLU A 114 0.91 -22.06 -14.95
C GLU A 114 1.19 -23.44 -15.53
N ASP A 115 2.02 -23.50 -16.57
CA ASP A 115 2.43 -24.77 -17.15
C ASP A 115 3.01 -25.62 -16.01
N ASP A 116 2.30 -26.71 -15.71
CA ASP A 116 2.68 -27.75 -14.76
C ASP A 116 4.18 -28.01 -14.90
N GLU A 117 4.89 -27.79 -13.80
CA GLU A 117 6.24 -28.24 -13.46
C GLU A 117 6.92 -29.12 -14.52
N GLY A 118 7.73 -28.51 -15.39
CA GLY A 118 8.53 -29.28 -16.35
C GLY A 118 9.65 -28.58 -17.09
N LEU A 119 9.72 -27.24 -17.15
CA LEU A 119 10.64 -26.59 -18.10
C LEU A 119 11.17 -25.20 -17.72
N ILE A 120 11.40 -24.92 -16.44
CA ILE A 120 12.34 -23.86 -16.02
C ILE A 120 13.39 -24.44 -15.06
N GLY A 121 13.95 -25.57 -15.49
CA GLY A 121 15.34 -25.94 -15.25
C GLY A 121 16.20 -25.68 -16.51
N ALA A 122 15.81 -24.72 -17.36
CA ALA A 122 16.72 -24.11 -18.32
C ALA A 122 17.56 -23.10 -17.52
N SER A 123 18.67 -23.54 -16.92
CA SER A 123 19.97 -23.37 -17.57
C SER A 123 19.93 -22.21 -18.55
N PHE A 124 20.46 -21.08 -18.09
CA PHE A 124 21.22 -20.20 -18.98
C PHE A 124 22.33 -21.08 -19.58
N ASP A 125 22.03 -21.80 -20.65
CA ASP A 125 23.03 -22.58 -21.39
C ASP A 125 23.37 -21.82 -22.67
N ASP A 126 24.68 -21.84 -22.92
CA ASP A 126 25.33 -21.65 -24.22
C ASP A 126 25.45 -20.23 -24.78
N GLU A 127 26.50 -19.54 -24.33
CA GLU A 127 27.57 -19.10 -25.24
C GLU A 127 28.84 -18.89 -24.41
N ASP A 128 29.68 -19.94 -24.32
CA ASP A 128 31.13 -19.87 -24.59
C ASP A 128 31.78 -21.22 -24.25
N GLU A 129 31.98 -22.00 -25.31
CA GLU A 129 32.91 -23.14 -25.37
C GLU A 129 34.34 -22.68 -25.07
N GLU A 130 35.05 -23.40 -24.20
CA GLU A 130 36.50 -23.68 -24.21
C GLU A 130 36.84 -24.35 -22.86
N ASP A 131 36.72 -25.67 -22.78
CA ASP A 131 37.86 -26.61 -22.87
C ASP A 131 39.00 -26.25 -21.92
N ASP A 132 39.05 -26.92 -20.75
CA ASP A 132 40.33 -27.28 -20.14
C ASP A 132 40.15 -28.45 -19.16
N SER A 133 40.63 -29.60 -19.62
CA SER A 133 40.70 -30.88 -18.92
C SER A 133 41.52 -30.79 -17.64
N TRP A 134 40.93 -31.13 -16.48
CA TRP A 134 41.69 -31.38 -15.26
C TRP A 134 42.03 -32.87 -15.16
N GLU A 135 43.19 -33.20 -15.71
CA GLU A 135 43.84 -34.50 -15.60
C GLU A 135 44.21 -34.79 -14.14
N TYR A 136 43.65 -35.88 -13.63
CA TYR A 136 43.85 -36.40 -12.28
C TYR A 136 45.19 -37.14 -12.22
N TYR A 137 46.19 -36.58 -11.52
CA TYR A 137 47.40 -37.31 -11.14
C TYR A 137 47.38 -37.65 -9.66
N ASP A 138 47.03 -38.91 -9.40
CA ASP A 138 47.43 -39.70 -8.25
C ASP A 138 48.83 -40.26 -8.52
N GLU A 139 49.80 -39.97 -7.67
CA GLU A 139 50.99 -40.81 -7.51
C GLU A 139 51.63 -40.59 -6.13
N SER A 140 51.36 -41.56 -5.26
CA SER A 140 52.23 -42.21 -4.25
C SER A 140 52.97 -41.39 -3.19
#